data_AF-A0A554WM85-F1
#
_entry.id   AF-A0A554WM85-F1
#
_cell.length_a   1.000
_cell.length_b   1.000
_cell.length_c   1.000
_cell.angle_alpha   90.00
_cell.angle_beta   90.00
_cell.angle_gamma   90.00
#
_symmetry.space_group_name_H-M   'P 1'
#
loop_
_entity.id
_entity.type
_entity.pdbx_description
1 polymer ?
#
loop_
_entity_poly.entity_id
_entity_poly.type
_entity_poly.pdbx_seq_one_letter_code
_entity_poly.pdbx_strand_id
1 'polypeptide(L)'
;MHTTTSQPARAAAARTAVRWHQRLAAWCAGASALLAVPWASAEVPAIFRDADLALGEQLIRQHRCAQCHADKVGGDGSAIYRPQGRINTAGLLRGMVEQCNSALNLQMWPEEVTAVAAVLNRDHYRFKD
;
A
#
# COMPACT_ATOMS: atom_id res chain seq x y z
N MET A 1 43.78 -54.29 -3.97
CA MET A 1 42.34 -54.55 -3.79
C MET A 1 42.20 -55.56 -2.67
N HIS A 2 41.03 -55.64 -2.02
CA HIS A 2 40.65 -56.48 -0.89
C HIS A 2 40.57 -55.67 0.42
N THR A 3 39.37 -55.14 0.63
CA THR A 3 38.83 -54.51 1.82
C THR A 3 38.52 -55.57 2.89
N THR A 4 39.03 -55.41 4.10
CA THR A 4 38.57 -56.18 5.27
C THR A 4 37.95 -55.22 6.28
N THR A 5 36.63 -55.19 6.24
CA THR A 5 35.72 -54.74 7.29
C THR A 5 35.83 -55.66 8.49
N SER A 6 35.93 -55.10 9.70
CA SER A 6 35.51 -55.80 10.91
C SER A 6 34.91 -54.83 11.93
N GLN A 7 33.71 -55.17 12.37
CA GLN A 7 32.85 -54.49 13.31
C GLN A 7 32.52 -55.52 14.41
N PRO A 8 32.44 -55.10 15.68
CA PRO A 8 31.47 -55.68 16.61
C PRO A 8 30.58 -54.56 17.19
N ALA A 9 29.26 -54.63 16.98
CA ALA A 9 28.27 -55.30 17.84
C ALA A 9 28.05 -54.54 19.17
N ARG A 10 27.00 -53.71 19.26
CA ARG A 10 25.62 -54.03 19.70
C ARG A 10 25.44 -53.97 21.23
N ALA A 11 24.65 -53.01 21.69
CA ALA A 11 23.60 -53.16 22.72
C ALA A 11 22.77 -51.87 22.72
N ALA A 12 21.53 -51.92 22.21
CA ALA A 12 20.30 -52.16 22.98
C ALA A 12 19.93 -50.93 23.83
N ALA A 13 18.97 -50.13 23.36
CA ALA A 13 17.56 -50.22 23.74
C ALA A 13 17.28 -49.31 24.96
N ALA A 14 16.67 -48.13 24.77
CA ALA A 14 15.24 -47.91 24.54
C ALA A 14 14.51 -47.55 25.85
N ARG A 15 13.69 -46.49 25.74
CA ARG A 15 12.55 -46.12 26.63
C ARG A 15 13.02 -45.48 27.94
N THR A 16 12.41 -44.43 28.49
CA THR A 16 11.01 -43.97 28.54
C THR A 16 11.07 -42.47 28.90
N ALA A 17 10.38 -41.60 28.18
CA ALA A 17 9.11 -41.01 28.59
C ALA A 17 9.12 -40.30 29.97
N VAL A 18 8.44 -39.15 30.03
CA VAL A 18 8.00 -38.43 31.24
C VAL A 18 9.00 -37.43 31.83
N ARG A 19 9.25 -36.28 31.17
CA ARG A 19 9.71 -35.02 31.84
C ARG A 19 9.33 -33.72 31.08
N TRP A 20 8.20 -33.69 30.38
CA TRP A 20 7.82 -32.54 29.52
C TRP A 20 6.72 -31.62 30.10
N HIS A 21 6.33 -31.76 31.38
CA HIS A 21 5.14 -31.04 31.91
C HIS A 21 5.37 -30.10 33.11
N GLN A 22 6.59 -29.66 33.44
CA GLN A 22 6.79 -28.96 34.72
C GLN A 22 7.69 -27.72 34.74
N ARG A 23 7.75 -26.92 33.66
CA ARG A 23 8.31 -25.56 33.73
C ARG A 23 7.49 -24.67 32.80
N LEU A 24 7.25 -23.42 33.20
CA LEU A 24 6.44 -22.37 32.53
C LEU A 24 5.00 -22.19 33.04
N ALA A 25 4.74 -22.48 34.32
CA ALA A 25 3.74 -21.73 35.08
C ALA A 25 4.48 -20.67 35.90
N ALA A 26 3.95 -19.44 35.92
CA ALA A 26 4.26 -18.33 36.84
C ALA A 26 5.02 -17.12 36.28
N TRP A 27 4.54 -16.44 35.23
CA TRP A 27 4.73 -14.98 35.07
C TRP A 27 3.45 -14.32 34.53
N CYS A 28 2.33 -14.51 35.26
CA CYS A 28 1.13 -13.68 35.12
C CYS A 28 1.13 -12.66 36.26
N ALA A 29 1.71 -11.48 36.07
CA ALA A 29 1.39 -10.24 36.81
C ALA A 29 2.32 -9.12 36.33
N GLY A 30 1.85 -8.27 35.44
CA GLY A 30 2.63 -7.12 34.96
C GLY A 30 1.81 -6.19 34.06
N ALA A 31 0.85 -5.49 34.66
CA ALA A 31 0.24 -4.24 34.20
C ALA A 31 0.04 -4.06 32.67
N SER A 32 -1.07 -4.57 32.15
CA SER A 32 -1.63 -4.17 30.85
C SER A 32 -2.22 -2.75 30.95
N ALA A 33 -1.37 -1.72 30.88
CA ALA A 33 -1.81 -0.37 30.52
C ALA A 33 -1.98 -0.32 29.00
N LEU A 34 -3.14 -0.76 28.51
CA LEU A 34 -3.55 -0.59 27.12
C LEU A 34 -3.81 0.90 26.87
N LEU A 35 -2.79 1.62 26.40
CA LEU A 35 -2.95 2.94 25.82
C LEU A 35 -3.83 2.79 24.57
N ALA A 36 -5.08 3.24 24.66
CA ALA A 36 -5.95 3.41 23.51
C ALA A 36 -5.35 4.49 22.60
N VAL A 37 -4.55 4.08 21.61
CA VAL A 37 -4.08 4.98 20.56
C VAL A 37 -5.29 5.34 19.70
N PRO A 38 -5.71 6.62 19.64
CA PRO A 38 -6.81 7.01 18.76
C PRO A 38 -6.39 6.74 17.31
N TRP A 39 -7.19 5.96 16.60
CA TRP A 39 -7.02 5.75 15.17
C TRP A 39 -7.41 7.06 14.47
N ALA A 40 -6.41 7.83 14.03
CA ALA A 40 -6.67 9.01 13.22
C ALA A 40 -7.17 8.54 11.84
N SER A 41 -8.48 8.66 11.59
CA SER A 41 -9.03 8.50 10.25
C SER A 41 -8.43 9.58 9.34
N ALA A 42 -7.92 9.18 8.19
CA ALA A 42 -7.54 10.14 7.16
C ALA A 42 -8.84 10.77 6.63
N GLU A 43 -9.07 12.04 6.95
CA GLU A 43 -10.16 12.81 6.37
C GLU A 43 -10.00 12.85 4.84
N VAL A 44 -11.00 12.35 4.11
CA VAL A 44 -11.04 12.42 2.64
C VAL A 44 -11.94 13.59 2.24
N PRO A 45 -11.51 14.47 1.33
CA PRO A 45 -12.32 15.57 0.81
C PRO A 45 -13.71 15.12 0.39
N ALA A 46 -14.74 15.92 0.67
CA ALA A 46 -16.13 15.55 0.37
C ALA A 46 -16.34 15.22 -1.11
N ILE A 47 -15.62 15.89 -2.02
CA ILE A 47 -15.65 15.65 -3.47
C ILE A 47 -15.12 14.25 -3.87
N PHE A 48 -14.33 13.60 -3.02
CA PHE A 48 -13.73 12.28 -3.29
C PHE A 48 -14.30 11.16 -2.42
N ARG A 49 -15.27 11.42 -1.54
CA ARG A 49 -15.76 10.45 -0.56
C ARG A 49 -16.29 9.16 -1.19
N ASP A 50 -17.01 9.30 -2.30
CA ASP A 50 -17.66 8.20 -3.01
C ASP A 50 -16.91 7.83 -4.31
N ALA A 51 -15.66 8.27 -4.46
CA ALA A 51 -14.88 8.03 -5.66
C ALA A 51 -14.42 6.56 -5.75
N ASP A 52 -14.60 5.94 -6.92
CA ASP A 52 -14.10 4.59 -7.19
C ASP A 52 -12.59 4.62 -7.48
N LEU A 53 -11.78 4.36 -6.46
CA LEU A 53 -10.32 4.36 -6.60
C LEU A 53 -9.81 3.26 -7.55
N ALA A 54 -10.49 2.12 -7.65
CA ALA A 54 -10.07 1.04 -8.52
C ALA A 54 -10.24 1.44 -10.00
N LEU A 55 -11.37 2.10 -10.32
CA LEU A 55 -11.60 2.71 -11.62
C LEU A 55 -10.56 3.79 -11.93
N GLY A 56 -10.29 4.69 -10.98
CA GLY A 56 -9.27 5.73 -11.15
C GLY A 56 -7.88 5.17 -11.46
N GLU A 57 -7.46 4.12 -10.75
CA GLU A 57 -6.20 3.43 -10.98
C GLU A 57 -6.16 2.72 -12.34
N GLN A 58 -7.28 2.11 -12.74
CA GLN A 58 -7.42 1.49 -14.07
C GLN A 58 -7.24 2.53 -15.17
N LEU A 59 -7.92 3.67 -15.07
CA LEU A 59 -7.85 4.76 -16.05
C LEU A 59 -6.45 5.37 -16.14
N ILE A 60 -5.77 5.58 -15.00
CA ILE A 60 -4.38 6.07 -14.98
C ILE A 60 -3.45 5.13 -15.77
N ARG A 61 -3.62 3.81 -15.63
CA ARG A 61 -2.87 2.81 -16.40
C ARG A 61 -3.29 2.81 -17.87
N GLN A 62 -4.59 2.80 -18.16
CA GLN A 62 -5.14 2.74 -19.52
C GLN A 62 -4.70 3.93 -20.37
N HIS A 63 -4.75 5.14 -19.81
CA HIS A 63 -4.34 6.37 -20.49
C HIS A 63 -2.85 6.67 -20.38
N ARG A 64 -2.08 5.77 -19.74
CA ARG A 64 -0.61 5.86 -19.64
C ARG A 64 -0.13 7.19 -19.06
N CYS A 65 -0.83 7.70 -18.05
CA CYS A 65 -0.56 9.03 -17.48
C CYS A 65 0.91 9.16 -17.04
N ALA A 66 1.41 8.20 -16.25
CA ALA A 66 2.80 8.23 -15.76
C ALA A 66 3.85 8.23 -16.87
N GLN A 67 3.63 7.46 -17.94
CA GLN A 67 4.57 7.40 -19.07
C GLN A 67 4.64 8.73 -19.81
N CYS A 68 3.49 9.27 -20.22
CA CYS A 68 3.43 10.57 -20.91
C CYS A 68 3.98 11.69 -20.02
N HIS A 69 3.75 11.62 -18.71
CA HIS A 69 4.26 12.60 -17.76
C HIS A 69 5.79 12.54 -17.64
N ALA A 70 6.36 11.35 -17.50
CA ALA A 70 7.81 11.16 -17.50
C ALA A 70 8.45 11.66 -18.81
N ASP A 71 7.82 11.42 -19.96
CA ASP A 71 8.31 11.91 -21.25
C ASP A 71 8.28 13.46 -21.35
N LYS A 72 7.32 14.13 -20.69
CA LYS A 72 7.16 15.59 -20.75
C LYS A 72 8.01 16.36 -19.74
N VAL A 73 8.14 15.86 -18.52
CA VAL A 73 8.82 16.60 -17.42
C VAL A 73 10.05 15.88 -16.87
N GLY A 74 10.35 14.68 -17.36
CA GLY A 74 11.43 13.83 -16.86
C GLY A 74 11.13 13.17 -15.51
N GLY A 75 12.12 12.46 -14.98
CA GLY A 75 12.01 11.76 -13.70
C GLY A 75 10.92 10.68 -13.73
N ASP A 76 10.14 10.60 -12.65
CA ASP A 76 8.99 9.69 -12.55
C ASP A 76 7.67 10.31 -13.08
N GLY A 77 7.75 11.49 -13.69
CA GLY A 77 6.60 12.24 -14.20
C GLY A 77 5.73 12.91 -13.12
N SER A 78 5.99 12.70 -11.82
CA SER A 78 5.10 13.20 -10.75
C SER A 78 5.09 14.73 -10.63
N ALA A 79 6.12 15.42 -11.14
CA ALA A 79 6.20 16.88 -11.11
C ALA A 79 5.04 17.56 -11.85
N ILE A 80 4.51 16.94 -12.92
CA ILE A 80 3.36 17.48 -13.64
C ILE A 80 2.08 17.41 -12.81
N TYR A 81 1.97 16.40 -11.93
CA TYR A 81 0.84 16.31 -11.02
C TYR A 81 0.88 17.42 -10.00
N ARG A 82 2.03 18.02 -9.65
CA ARG A 82 2.20 19.06 -8.61
C ARG A 82 2.95 20.29 -9.13
N PRO A 83 2.36 21.09 -10.04
CA PRO A 83 3.05 22.21 -10.67
C PRO A 83 3.28 23.37 -9.69
N GLN A 84 4.44 23.36 -9.03
CA GLN A 84 4.90 24.42 -8.10
C GLN A 84 3.86 24.80 -7.01
N GLY A 85 3.05 23.83 -6.56
CA GLY A 85 2.04 24.07 -5.51
C GLY A 85 0.83 24.91 -5.93
N ARG A 86 0.65 25.19 -7.24
CA ARG A 86 -0.52 25.94 -7.75
C ARG A 86 -1.85 25.22 -7.50
N ILE A 87 -1.80 23.89 -7.40
CA ILE A 87 -2.94 23.06 -7.02
C ILE A 87 -2.83 22.85 -5.51
N ASN A 88 -3.74 23.46 -4.76
CA ASN A 88 -3.69 23.47 -3.30
C ASN A 88 -5.05 23.15 -2.64
N THR A 89 -6.04 22.74 -3.42
CA THR A 89 -7.33 22.23 -2.93
C THR A 89 -7.77 21.00 -3.73
N ALA A 90 -8.63 20.17 -3.15
CA ALA A 90 -9.20 19.00 -3.82
C ALA A 90 -9.95 19.37 -5.12
N GLY A 91 -10.70 20.48 -5.10
CA GLY A 91 -11.41 20.98 -6.28
C GLY A 91 -10.49 21.39 -7.43
N LEU A 92 -9.38 22.08 -7.12
CA LEU A 92 -8.39 22.44 -8.14
C LEU A 92 -7.70 21.21 -8.73
N LEU A 93 -7.44 20.18 -7.93
CA LEU A 93 -6.89 18.92 -8.40
C LEU A 93 -7.84 18.23 -9.39
N ARG A 94 -9.12 18.11 -9.06
CA ARG A 94 -10.13 17.55 -9.99
C ARG A 94 -10.21 18.38 -11.27
N GLY A 95 -10.15 19.71 -11.17
CA GLY A 95 -10.09 20.61 -12.33
C GLY A 95 -8.86 20.42 -13.22
N MET A 96 -7.68 20.13 -12.63
CA MET A 96 -6.48 19.82 -13.40
C MET A 96 -6.65 18.52 -14.20
N VAL A 97 -7.24 17.47 -13.61
CA VAL A 97 -7.52 16.21 -14.32
C VAL A 97 -8.52 16.43 -15.45
N GLU A 98 -9.55 17.25 -15.24
CA GLU A 98 -10.52 17.63 -16.29
C GLU A 98 -9.84 18.37 -17.45
N GLN A 99 -8.91 19.27 -17.14
CA GLN A 99 -8.13 19.96 -18.17
C GLN A 99 -7.30 18.97 -18.98
N CYS A 100 -6.63 18.00 -18.34
CA CYS A 100 -5.88 16.96 -19.03
C CYS A 100 -6.80 16.08 -19.90
N ASN A 101 -7.96 15.68 -19.38
CA ASN A 101 -8.98 14.92 -20.10
C ASN A 101 -9.37 15.62 -21.41
N SER A 102 -9.69 16.91 -21.32
CA SER A 102 -10.10 17.74 -22.45
C SER A 102 -8.96 18.00 -23.43
N ALA A 103 -7.78 18.40 -22.94
CA ALA A 103 -6.63 18.74 -23.78
C ALA A 103 -6.09 17.55 -24.57
N LEU A 104 -6.27 16.33 -24.05
CA LEU A 104 -5.82 15.10 -24.69
C LEU A 104 -6.97 14.27 -25.30
N ASN A 105 -8.21 14.76 -25.23
CA ASN A 105 -9.41 14.08 -25.70
C ASN A 105 -9.51 12.62 -25.19
N LEU A 106 -9.32 12.42 -23.88
CA LEU A 106 -9.36 11.09 -23.26
C LEU A 106 -10.77 10.54 -23.11
N GLN A 107 -11.79 11.40 -23.29
CA GLN A 107 -13.21 11.06 -23.24
C GLN A 107 -13.66 10.47 -21.89
N MET A 108 -12.97 10.83 -20.81
CA MET A 108 -13.37 10.42 -19.46
C MET A 108 -14.64 11.16 -19.04
N TRP A 109 -15.54 10.45 -18.39
CA TRP A 109 -16.74 11.02 -17.78
C TRP A 109 -16.42 11.78 -16.48
N PRO A 110 -17.31 12.66 -15.98
CA PRO A 110 -17.05 13.44 -14.76
C PRO A 110 -16.71 12.57 -13.52
N GLU A 111 -17.35 11.41 -13.40
CA GLU A 111 -17.11 10.43 -12.32
C GLU A 111 -15.74 9.79 -12.45
N GLU A 112 -15.32 9.48 -13.67
CA GLU A 112 -14.00 8.93 -14.00
C GLU A 112 -12.89 9.95 -13.73
N VAL A 113 -13.11 11.22 -14.11
CA VAL A 113 -12.20 12.33 -13.78
C VAL A 113 -12.07 12.47 -12.27
N THR A 114 -13.18 12.35 -11.54
CA THR A 114 -13.19 12.40 -10.07
C THR A 114 -12.47 11.20 -9.46
N ALA A 115 -12.64 10.00 -10.01
CA ALA A 115 -11.94 8.78 -9.61
C ALA A 115 -10.41 8.91 -9.77
N VAL A 116 -9.95 9.39 -10.94
CA VAL A 116 -8.52 9.65 -11.20
C VAL A 116 -7.99 10.72 -10.24
N ALA A 117 -8.71 11.83 -10.05
CA ALA A 117 -8.32 12.88 -9.13
C ALA A 117 -8.24 12.39 -7.68
N ALA A 118 -9.12 11.49 -7.25
CA ALA A 118 -9.09 10.88 -5.92
C ALA A 118 -7.84 10.01 -5.71
N VAL A 119 -7.44 9.22 -6.72
CA VAL A 119 -6.19 8.45 -6.68
C VAL A 119 -4.98 9.39 -6.59
N LEU A 120 -4.95 10.44 -7.41
CA LEU A 120 -3.88 11.45 -7.32
C LEU A 120 -3.88 12.17 -5.98
N ASN A 121 -5.06 12.39 -5.37
CA ASN A 121 -5.14 12.97 -4.05
C ASN A 121 -4.47 12.05 -3.03
N ARG A 122 -4.85 10.77 -3.00
CA ARG A 122 -4.29 9.76 -2.10
C ARG A 122 -2.76 9.69 -2.20
N ASP A 123 -2.24 9.65 -3.43
CA ASP A 123 -0.85 9.30 -3.67
C ASP A 123 0.06 10.53 -3.62
N HIS A 124 -0.39 11.66 -4.17
CA HIS A 124 0.44 12.83 -4.36
C HIS A 124 0.07 14.01 -3.47
N TYR A 125 -1.19 14.22 -3.08
CA TYR A 125 -1.63 15.47 -2.44
C TYR A 125 -1.98 15.40 -0.95
N ARG A 126 -2.81 14.43 -0.57
CA ARG A 126 -3.33 14.22 0.80
C ARG A 126 -4.13 15.42 1.32
N PHE A 127 -4.90 16.05 0.45
CA PHE A 127 -5.92 17.03 0.84
C PHE A 127 -6.96 16.39 1.76
N LYS A 128 -7.57 17.21 2.63
CA LYS A 128 -8.51 16.81 3.71
C LYS A 128 -9.76 17.69 3.80
N ASP A 129 -9.82 18.73 2.97
CA ASP A 129 -10.81 19.82 2.96
C ASP A 129 -12.11 19.47 2.24
#